data_AF-A0AAD0L2U6-F1
#
_entry.id   AF-A0AAD0L2U6-F1
#
_cell.length_a   1.000
_cell.length_b   1.000
_cell.length_c   1.000
_cell.angle_alpha   90.00
_cell.angle_beta   90.00
_cell.angle_gamma   90.00
#
_symmetry.space_group_name_H-M   'P 1'
#
loop_
_entity.id
_entity.type
_entity.pdbx_description
1 polymer ?
#
loop_
_entity_poly.entity_id
_entity_poly.type
_entity_poly.pdbx_seq_one_letter_code
_entity_poly.pdbx_strand_id
1 'polypeptide(L)'
;MEFENFKFSLTEYELDETVPEIDIDFPNRIGPTYRGEIKLPGKTGAGLLTEWTEFSGGEICSLLVVDPEAFLKAPELDDIEVNGYNVKELIRVAYRRLNIERLV
;
A
#
# COMPACT_ATOMS: atom_id res chain seq x y z
N MET A 1 4.91 8.75 -15.35
CA MET A 1 3.88 7.84 -14.81
C MET A 1 2.86 8.70 -14.09
N GLU A 2 1.60 8.67 -14.53
CA GLU A 2 0.57 9.58 -14.00
C GLU A 2 -0.23 8.90 -12.89
N PHE A 3 0.02 9.30 -11.65
CA PHE A 3 -0.71 8.84 -10.47
C PHE A 3 -1.95 9.73 -10.19
N GLU A 4 -2.41 10.53 -11.15
CA GLU A 4 -3.43 11.59 -10.93
C GLU A 4 -4.74 11.06 -10.34
N ASN A 5 -5.11 9.83 -10.68
CA ASN A 5 -6.38 9.22 -10.24
C ASN A 5 -6.25 8.30 -9.02
N PHE A 6 -5.05 8.19 -8.43
CA PHE A 6 -4.84 7.46 -7.19
C PHE A 6 -5.25 8.32 -5.99
N LYS A 7 -5.91 7.71 -5.02
CA LYS A 7 -6.16 8.35 -3.71
C LYS A 7 -5.23 7.73 -2.68
N PHE A 8 -4.74 8.57 -1.79
CA PHE A 8 -3.82 8.18 -0.74
C PHE A 8 -4.42 8.66 0.59
N SER A 9 -4.35 7.83 1.61
CA SER A 9 -4.75 8.18 2.97
C SER A 9 -3.71 7.68 3.95
N LEU A 10 -3.42 8.47 4.98
CA LEU A 10 -2.64 8.03 6.14
C LEU A 10 -3.62 7.60 7.23
N THR A 11 -3.45 6.38 7.74
CA THR A 11 -4.26 5.79 8.80
C THR A 11 -3.38 5.01 9.77
N GLU A 12 -4.01 4.32 10.71
CA GLU A 12 -3.38 3.44 11.69
C GLU A 12 -3.76 1.99 11.39
N TYR A 13 -2.84 1.07 11.64
CA TYR A 13 -3.08 -0.35 11.40
C TYR A 13 -4.10 -0.93 12.38
N GLU A 14 -5.10 -1.65 11.85
CA GLU A 14 -6.26 -2.09 12.64
C GLU A 14 -5.94 -3.03 13.81
N LEU A 15 -4.82 -3.77 13.76
CA LEU A 15 -4.41 -4.67 14.84
C LEU A 15 -3.45 -4.01 15.84
N ASP A 16 -2.87 -2.86 15.47
CA ASP A 16 -1.96 -2.07 16.31
C ASP A 16 -1.99 -0.61 15.87
N GLU A 17 -2.79 0.20 16.56
CA GLU A 17 -2.97 1.63 16.26
C GLU A 17 -1.68 2.46 16.37
N THR A 18 -0.61 1.90 16.96
CA THR A 18 0.69 2.57 17.04
C THR A 18 1.52 2.45 15.76
N VAL A 19 1.10 1.60 14.82
CA VAL A 19 1.78 1.36 13.56
C VAL A 19 1.08 2.14 12.44
N PRO A 20 1.80 3.02 11.71
CA PRO A 20 1.20 3.76 10.61
C PRO A 20 0.90 2.84 9.43
N GLU A 21 -0.20 3.12 8.75
CA GLU A 21 -0.62 2.44 7.52
C GLU A 21 -0.92 3.49 6.44
N ILE A 22 -0.54 3.20 5.20
CA ILE A 22 -0.96 4.00 4.04
C ILE A 22 -1.90 3.17 3.18
N ASP A 23 -3.09 3.72 2.98
CA ASP A 23 -4.06 3.22 2.02
C ASP A 23 -3.82 3.87 0.66
N ILE A 24 -3.74 3.05 -0.38
CA ILE A 24 -3.47 3.43 -1.76
C ILE A 24 -4.59 2.90 -2.64
N ASP A 25 -5.58 3.74 -2.92
CA ASP A 25 -6.70 3.38 -3.76
C ASP A 25 -6.37 3.59 -5.24
N PHE A 26 -6.55 2.53 -6.00
CA PHE A 26 -6.45 2.55 -7.45
C PHE A 26 -7.71 3.18 -8.05
N PRO A 27 -7.65 3.71 -9.28
CA PRO A 27 -8.79 4.37 -9.92
C PRO A 27 -10.04 3.48 -10.09
N ASN A 28 -9.85 2.16 -10.07
CA ASN A 28 -10.90 1.16 -10.17
C ASN A 28 -11.60 0.83 -8.83
N ARG A 29 -11.20 1.43 -7.69
CA ARG A 29 -11.88 1.21 -6.40
C ARG A 29 -13.28 1.82 -6.41
N ILE A 30 -14.29 0.95 -6.51
CA ILE A 30 -15.70 1.34 -6.51
C ILE A 30 -16.50 0.37 -5.63
N GLY A 31 -17.13 0.89 -4.57
CA GLY A 31 -18.02 0.12 -3.71
C GLY A 31 -17.32 -0.69 -2.62
N PRO A 32 -18.00 -1.72 -2.06
CA PRO A 32 -17.42 -2.55 -1.01
C PRO A 32 -16.25 -3.38 -1.53
N THR A 33 -15.32 -3.70 -0.64
CA THR A 33 -14.11 -4.45 -0.96
C THR A 33 -13.95 -5.67 -0.06
N TYR A 34 -13.12 -6.61 -0.52
CA TYR A 34 -12.71 -7.80 0.20
C TYR A 34 -11.20 -7.76 0.38
N ARG A 35 -10.72 -8.15 1.55
CA ARG A 35 -9.33 -8.04 1.95
C ARG A 35 -8.58 -9.36 1.84
N GLY A 36 -7.34 -9.28 1.37
CA GLY A 36 -6.35 -10.34 1.42
C GLY A 36 -4.98 -9.78 1.77
N GLU A 37 -3.97 -10.64 1.78
CA GLU A 37 -2.59 -10.30 2.12
C GLU A 37 -1.64 -10.84 1.05
N ILE A 38 -0.65 -10.03 0.67
CA ILE A 38 0.51 -10.50 -0.08
C ILE A 38 1.59 -10.86 0.93
N LYS A 39 1.96 -12.14 0.95
CA LYS A 39 3.07 -12.61 1.78
C LYS A 39 4.39 -11.98 1.30
N LEU A 40 4.96 -11.11 2.13
CA LEU A 40 6.24 -10.48 1.85
C LEU A 40 7.41 -11.46 2.01
N PRO A 41 8.44 -11.38 1.16
CA PRO A 41 9.68 -12.12 1.36
C PRO A 41 10.46 -11.56 2.55
N GLY A 42 11.31 -12.40 3.16
CA GLY A 42 12.17 -11.97 4.26
C GLY A 42 11.46 -11.82 5.60
N LYS A 43 12.13 -11.17 6.54
CA LYS A 43 11.58 -10.78 7.85
C LYS A 43 11.60 -9.26 7.90
N THR A 44 10.50 -8.65 7.52
CA THR A 44 10.34 -7.19 7.57
C THR A 44 9.34 -6.83 8.67
N GLY A 45 9.43 -5.61 9.21
CA GLY A 45 8.40 -5.07 10.10
C GLY A 45 7.14 -4.62 9.34
N ALA A 46 7.17 -4.64 8.00
CA ALA A 46 6.09 -4.17 7.15
C ALA A 46 5.07 -5.29 6.82
N GLY A 47 3.88 -4.85 6.47
CA GLY A 47 2.80 -5.69 5.94
C GLY A 47 2.28 -5.11 4.62
N LEU A 48 1.74 -5.97 3.76
CA LEU A 48 1.09 -5.57 2.52
C LEU A 48 -0.24 -6.28 2.36
N LEU A 49 -1.32 -5.53 2.61
CA LEU A 49 -2.68 -5.99 2.39
C LEU A 49 -3.16 -5.51 1.02
N THR A 50 -4.08 -6.29 0.46
CA THR A 50 -4.71 -5.99 -0.83
C THR A 50 -6.21 -6.01 -0.68
N GLU A 51 -6.88 -5.20 -1.48
CA GLU A 51 -8.33 -5.23 -1.59
C GLU A 51 -8.78 -5.35 -3.05
N TRP A 52 -9.89 -6.02 -3.27
CA TRP A 52 -10.56 -6.14 -4.57
C TRP A 52 -12.08 -6.05 -4.39
N THR A 53 -12.81 -5.67 -5.44
CA THR A 53 -14.26 -5.39 -5.36
C THR A 53 -15.14 -6.63 -5.59
N GLU A 54 -14.59 -7.71 -6.18
CA GLU A 54 -15.35 -8.92 -6.52
C GLU A 54 -15.20 -10.04 -5.49
N PHE A 55 -16.29 -10.61 -4.97
CA PHE A 55 -16.23 -11.66 -3.94
C PHE A 55 -15.34 -12.87 -4.32
N SER A 56 -15.28 -13.23 -5.61
CA SER A 56 -14.48 -14.35 -6.12
C SER A 56 -12.99 -14.07 -6.29
N GLY A 57 -12.52 -12.87 -5.91
CA GLY A 57 -11.21 -12.37 -6.35
C GLY A 57 -11.34 -11.66 -7.68
N GLY A 58 -10.58 -10.59 -7.86
CA GLY A 58 -10.61 -9.75 -9.05
C GLY A 58 -9.35 -8.90 -9.14
N GLU A 59 -9.40 -7.85 -9.95
CA GLU A 59 -8.31 -6.87 -10.01
C GLU A 59 -8.16 -6.18 -8.65
N ILE A 60 -6.92 -6.05 -8.17
CA ILE A 60 -6.63 -5.32 -6.94
C ILE A 60 -7.04 -3.86 -7.15
N CYS A 61 -7.84 -3.33 -6.24
CA CYS A 61 -8.32 -1.95 -6.27
C CYS A 61 -7.75 -1.10 -5.14
N SER A 62 -7.10 -1.70 -4.13
CA SER A 62 -6.38 -0.95 -3.10
C SER A 62 -5.21 -1.76 -2.53
N LEU A 63 -4.21 -1.04 -2.04
CA LEU A 63 -3.14 -1.57 -1.20
C LEU A 63 -3.19 -0.86 0.16
N LEU A 64 -2.99 -1.63 1.23
CA LEU A 64 -2.75 -1.08 2.55
C LEU A 64 -1.34 -1.50 2.97
N VAL A 65 -0.47 -0.51 3.13
CA VAL A 65 0.94 -0.70 3.44
C VAL A 65 1.13 -0.42 4.93
N VAL A 66 1.28 -1.48 5.71
CA VAL A 66 1.55 -1.42 7.16
C VAL A 66 3.04 -1.17 7.37
N ASP A 67 3.39 -0.21 8.21
CA ASP A 67 4.77 0.29 8.41
C ASP A 67 5.48 0.61 7.08
N PRO A 68 5.03 1.66 6.36
CA PRO A 68 5.60 2.04 5.07
C PRO A 68 7.09 2.43 5.17
N GLU A 69 7.56 2.86 6.34
CA GLU A 69 8.98 3.15 6.57
C GLU A 69 9.81 1.87 6.59
N ALA A 70 9.37 0.82 7.31
CA ALA A 70 10.01 -0.48 7.24
C ALA A 70 9.98 -1.06 5.82
N PHE A 71 8.87 -0.89 5.10
CA PHE A 71 8.74 -1.35 3.71
C PHE A 71 9.79 -0.69 2.81
N LEU A 72 9.91 0.65 2.88
CA LEU A 72 10.88 1.41 2.08
C LEU A 72 12.33 1.01 2.36
N LYS A 73 12.67 0.69 3.62
CA LYS A 73 14.02 0.34 4.05
C LYS A 73 14.44 -1.10 3.73
N ALA A 74 13.49 -2.01 3.50
CA ALA A 74 13.77 -3.42 3.26
C ALA A 74 14.16 -3.67 1.78
N PRO A 75 15.43 -3.91 1.43
CA PRO A 75 15.87 -4.08 0.04
C PRO A 75 15.25 -5.30 -0.65
N GLU A 76 14.91 -6.35 0.11
CA GLU A 76 14.21 -7.53 -0.42
C GLU A 76 12.80 -7.22 -0.98
N LEU A 77 12.27 -6.03 -0.72
CA LEU A 77 10.97 -5.57 -1.22
C LEU A 77 11.08 -4.62 -2.42
N ASP A 78 12.29 -4.37 -2.95
CA ASP A 78 12.51 -3.42 -4.04
C ASP A 78 11.75 -3.77 -5.32
N ASP A 79 11.57 -5.07 -5.60
CA ASP A 79 10.95 -5.59 -6.83
C ASP A 79 9.46 -5.95 -6.67
N ILE A 80 8.83 -5.62 -5.55
CA ILE A 80 7.40 -5.91 -5.35
C ILE A 80 6.55 -4.96 -6.20
N GLU A 81 5.79 -5.55 -7.12
CA GLU A 81 4.87 -4.85 -8.01
C GLU A 81 3.43 -5.34 -7.83
N VAL A 82 2.47 -4.43 -7.92
CA VAL A 82 1.04 -4.73 -7.96
C VAL A 82 0.40 -3.95 -9.09
N ASN A 83 -0.37 -4.62 -9.94
CA ASN A 83 -0.97 -4.06 -11.16
C ASN A 83 0.06 -3.35 -12.07
N GLY A 84 1.31 -3.83 -12.09
CA GLY A 84 2.42 -3.23 -12.85
C GLY A 84 2.99 -1.94 -12.25
N TYR A 85 2.64 -1.60 -11.00
CA TYR A 85 3.22 -0.49 -10.26
C TYR A 85 4.13 -0.98 -9.15
N ASN A 86 5.32 -0.41 -9.06
CA ASN A 86 6.24 -0.66 -7.95
C ASN A 86 5.67 -0.11 -6.64
N VAL A 87 5.59 -0.94 -5.61
CA VAL A 87 4.96 -0.55 -4.34
C VAL A 87 5.76 0.54 -3.62
N LYS A 88 7.10 0.50 -3.66
CA LYS A 88 7.93 1.57 -3.05
C LYS A 88 7.75 2.91 -3.74
N GLU A 89 7.58 2.93 -5.06
CA GLU A 89 7.27 4.16 -5.78
C GLU A 89 5.90 4.72 -5.37
N LEU A 90 4.89 3.86 -5.24
CA LEU A 90 3.56 4.28 -4.76
C LEU A 90 3.63 4.87 -3.35
N ILE A 91 4.36 4.25 -2.41
CA ILE A 91 4.56 4.78 -1.05
C ILE A 91 5.24 6.16 -1.10
N ARG A 92 6.30 6.32 -1.92
CA ARG A 92 6.99 7.63 -2.06
C ARG A 92 6.07 8.70 -2.64
N VAL A 93 5.19 8.35 -3.57
CA VAL A 93 4.16 9.27 -4.10
C VAL A 93 3.17 9.65 -3.01
N ALA A 94 2.70 8.67 -2.22
CA ALA A 94 1.79 8.88 -1.10
C ALA A 94 2.40 9.87 -0.10
N TYR A 95 3.65 9.65 0.33
CA TYR A 95 4.37 10.53 1.26
C TYR A 95 4.40 11.97 0.77
N ARG A 96 4.73 12.18 -0.52
CA ARG A 96 4.75 13.53 -1.11
C ARG A 96 3.37 14.18 -1.14
N ARG A 97 2.32 13.43 -1.50
CA ARG A 97 0.96 13.99 -1.63
C ARG A 97 0.30 14.26 -0.29
N LEU A 98 0.64 13.46 0.72
CA LEU A 98 0.13 13.60 2.08
C LEU A 98 0.97 14.56 2.94
N ASN A 99 2.02 15.19 2.36
CA ASN A 99 2.97 16.04 3.08
C ASN A 99 3.57 15.35 4.33
N ILE A 100 3.87 14.06 4.23
CA ILE A 100 4.50 13.31 5.30
C ILE A 100 6.00 13.66 5.27
N GLU A 101 6.40 14.59 6.14
CA GLU A 101 7.80 14.96 6.32
C GLU A 101 8.53 13.85 7.08
N ARG A 102 8.96 12.79 6.38
CA ARG A 102 10.01 11.86 6.84
C ARG A 102 10.58 11.02 5.68
N LEU A 103 11.92 11.01 5.63
CA LEU A 103 12.84 10.15 4.87
C LEU A 103 13.27 10.65 3.48
N VAL A 104 14.07 11.73 3.50
CA VAL A 104 15.47 11.57 3.07
C VAL A 104 16.35 11.75 4.31
#